data_AF-A0A957W3R4-F1
#
_entry.id   AF-A0A957W3R4-F1
#
_cell.length_a   1.000
_cell.length_b   1.000
_cell.length_c   1.000
_cell.angle_alpha   90.00
_cell.angle_beta   90.00
_cell.angle_gamma   90.00
#
_symmetry.space_group_name_H-M   'P 1'
#
loop_
_entity.id
_entity.type
_entity.pdbx_description
1 polymer ?
#
loop_
_entity_poly.entity_id
_entity_poly.type
_entity_poly.pdbx_seq_one_letter_code
_entity_poly.pdbx_strand_id
1 'polypeptide(L)'
;MYFNLIRFGSLSETGYNQEILFEAPWVGAYGLLFSPGRGLFIYAPLMLLLFFGIRPAWRRLPRPYFLLIAAMCLFYWLFYGSWYAWGGTWGWGPRFLMPILPLLMLFVGESLGWILEGPSHSMWRWGARLGVGLLVVLSLFVNFLGVSVDFNEHFLRLGRNDNFVFNWAAFPPLGHWQILQDGLVDIIWLRPGENRLTIEWSILVPALVLLIIAGLGLLVASFALWAKDSKSRDSHASTHAPRPTSYALRITHYTLHFIQNPLTIIFAIAFA
;
A
#
# COMPACT_ATOMS: atom_id res chain seq x y z
N MET A 1 -3.03 13.61 34.54
CA MET A 1 -4.03 14.55 35.05
C MET A 1 -3.42 15.65 35.92
N TYR A 2 -2.67 15.35 37.01
CA TYR A 2 -1.99 16.39 37.81
C TYR A 2 -1.03 17.28 36.99
N PHE A 3 -0.32 16.70 36.03
CA PHE A 3 0.52 17.44 35.08
C PHE A 3 -0.27 18.49 34.27
N ASN A 4 -1.49 18.17 33.83
CA ASN A 4 -2.34 19.10 33.06
C ASN A 4 -2.84 20.25 33.94
N LEU A 5 -3.15 19.98 35.22
CA LEU A 5 -3.55 21.00 36.18
C LEU A 5 -2.41 22.01 36.44
N ILE A 6 -1.16 21.54 36.56
CA ILE A 6 0.01 22.43 36.72
C ILE A 6 0.24 23.27 35.44
N ARG A 7 0.08 22.66 34.27
CA ARG A 7 0.44 23.28 32.98
C ARG A 7 -0.64 24.23 32.43
N PHE A 8 -1.91 23.85 32.53
CA PHE A 8 -3.04 24.53 31.91
C PHE A 8 -4.04 25.08 32.92
N GLY A 9 -3.87 24.81 34.22
CA GLY A 9 -4.82 25.23 35.26
C GLY A 9 -6.12 24.41 35.26
N SER A 10 -6.22 23.37 34.43
CA SER A 10 -7.39 22.51 34.28
C SER A 10 -7.00 21.04 34.17
N LEU A 11 -7.80 20.15 34.76
CA LEU A 11 -7.58 18.70 34.70
C LEU A 11 -7.93 18.11 33.33
N SER A 12 -8.90 18.71 32.63
CA SER A 12 -9.43 18.23 31.35
C SER A 12 -8.80 18.91 30.14
N GLU A 13 -8.10 20.03 30.34
CA GLU A 13 -7.46 20.74 29.25
C GLU A 13 -6.15 20.05 28.86
N THR A 14 -6.09 19.60 27.62
CA THR A 14 -4.94 18.85 27.08
C THR A 14 -4.06 19.73 26.19
N GLY A 15 -4.50 20.94 25.86
CA GLY A 15 -3.87 21.81 24.87
C GLY A 15 -4.20 21.45 23.42
N TYR A 16 -5.05 20.44 23.19
CA TYR A 16 -5.39 19.88 21.88
C TYR A 16 -6.88 20.01 21.55
N ASN A 17 -7.50 21.13 21.92
CA ASN A 17 -8.95 21.34 21.76
C ASN A 17 -9.40 21.30 20.29
N GLN A 18 -8.52 21.65 19.35
CA GLN A 18 -8.82 21.57 17.92
C GLN A 18 -8.70 20.14 17.37
N GLU A 19 -7.98 19.24 18.05
CA GLU A 19 -7.72 17.89 17.54
C GLU A 19 -8.93 16.96 17.57
N ILE A 20 -9.96 17.36 18.30
CA ILE A 20 -11.21 16.63 18.50
C ILE A 20 -12.31 17.18 17.57
N LEU A 21 -11.99 18.14 16.70
CA LEU A 21 -12.94 18.72 15.76
C LEU A 21 -13.12 17.82 14.54
N PHE A 22 -14.38 17.67 14.13
CA PHE A 22 -14.77 16.97 12.92
C PHE A 22 -15.63 17.88 12.05
N GLU A 23 -15.31 17.90 10.77
CA GLU A 23 -16.01 18.64 9.73
C GLU A 23 -16.77 17.68 8.80
N ALA A 24 -17.51 18.23 7.85
CA ALA A 24 -18.18 17.43 6.84
C ALA A 24 -17.13 16.63 6.02
N PRO A 25 -17.29 15.30 5.89
CA PRO A 25 -16.22 14.44 5.39
C PRO A 25 -15.91 14.64 3.90
N TRP A 26 -16.75 15.32 3.14
CA TRP A 26 -16.70 15.33 1.67
C TRP A 26 -15.36 15.83 1.12
N VAL A 27 -14.84 16.93 1.67
CA VAL A 27 -13.59 17.55 1.20
C VAL A 27 -12.41 16.66 1.55
N GLY A 28 -12.33 16.20 2.81
CA GLY A 28 -11.23 15.37 3.24
C GLY A 28 -11.26 13.97 2.66
N ALA A 29 -12.43 13.35 2.55
CA ALA A 29 -12.61 12.05 1.90
C ALA A 29 -12.21 12.10 0.43
N TYR A 30 -12.62 13.14 -0.31
CA TYR A 30 -12.16 13.38 -1.69
C TYR A 30 -10.64 13.61 -1.74
N GLY A 31 -10.13 14.45 -0.83
CA GLY A 31 -8.73 14.80 -0.75
C GLY A 31 -7.82 13.58 -0.51
N LEU A 32 -8.22 12.68 0.40
CA LEU A 32 -7.50 11.46 0.71
C LEU A 32 -7.42 10.46 -0.46
N LEU A 33 -8.28 10.59 -1.47
CA LEU A 33 -8.26 9.71 -2.65
C LEU A 33 -7.59 10.35 -3.86
N PHE A 34 -7.87 11.62 -4.13
CA PHE A 34 -7.55 12.26 -5.41
C PHE A 34 -6.66 13.50 -5.32
N SER A 35 -6.38 14.01 -4.13
CA SER A 35 -5.59 15.24 -4.02
C SER A 35 -4.14 15.03 -4.49
N PRO A 36 -3.49 16.03 -5.12
CA PRO A 36 -2.10 15.93 -5.54
C PRO A 36 -1.14 15.69 -4.36
N GLY A 37 -1.43 16.28 -3.19
CA GLY A 37 -0.57 16.17 -2.01
C GLY A 37 -0.81 14.95 -1.13
N ARG A 38 -2.01 14.35 -1.18
CA ARG A 38 -2.45 13.29 -0.25
C ARG A 38 -3.30 12.21 -0.87
N GLY A 39 -3.49 12.19 -2.18
CA GLY A 39 -4.42 11.27 -2.83
C GLY A 39 -3.87 9.86 -2.93
N LEU A 40 -4.61 8.88 -2.42
CA LEU A 40 -4.26 7.46 -2.54
C LEU A 40 -3.99 7.04 -3.98
N PHE A 41 -4.83 7.45 -4.93
CA PHE A 41 -4.67 7.05 -6.34
C PHE A 41 -3.56 7.83 -7.06
N ILE A 42 -3.08 8.94 -6.47
CA ILE A 42 -1.96 9.70 -7.00
C ILE A 42 -0.64 9.07 -6.55
N TYR A 43 -0.53 8.69 -5.28
CA TYR A 43 0.67 8.08 -4.70
C TYR A 43 0.79 6.58 -4.98
N ALA A 44 -0.35 5.90 -5.12
CA ALA A 44 -0.43 4.49 -5.47
C ALA A 44 -1.49 4.25 -6.56
N PRO A 45 -1.23 4.64 -7.82
CA PRO A 45 -2.13 4.40 -8.95
C PRO A 45 -2.58 2.94 -9.10
N LEU A 46 -1.76 1.98 -8.65
CA LEU A 46 -2.13 0.56 -8.58
C LEU A 46 -3.45 0.33 -7.81
N MET A 47 -3.78 1.17 -6.83
CA MET A 47 -5.02 1.07 -6.06
C MET A 47 -6.27 1.26 -6.92
N LEU A 48 -6.19 1.83 -8.12
CA LEU A 48 -7.33 1.88 -9.06
C LEU A 48 -7.86 0.48 -9.40
N LEU A 49 -7.03 -0.54 -9.27
CA LEU A 49 -7.44 -1.94 -9.44
C LEU A 49 -8.45 -2.41 -8.39
N LEU A 50 -8.58 -1.72 -7.24
CA LEU A 50 -9.55 -2.07 -6.21
C LEU A 50 -10.96 -2.16 -6.77
N PHE A 51 -11.35 -1.24 -7.67
CA PHE A 51 -12.72 -1.18 -8.21
C PHE A 51 -13.05 -2.41 -9.05
N PHE A 52 -12.06 -2.97 -9.75
CA PHE A 52 -12.23 -4.21 -10.53
C PHE A 52 -12.26 -5.46 -9.64
N GLY A 53 -11.72 -5.36 -8.43
CA GLY A 53 -11.67 -6.41 -7.41
C GLY A 53 -12.94 -6.60 -6.59
N ILE A 54 -13.77 -5.56 -6.46
CA ILE A 54 -14.97 -5.56 -5.61
C ILE A 54 -15.95 -6.68 -6.02
N ARG A 55 -16.26 -6.79 -7.32
CA ARG A 55 -17.25 -7.76 -7.82
C ARG A 55 -16.76 -9.22 -7.70
N PRO A 56 -15.51 -9.56 -8.07
CA PRO A 56 -14.93 -10.87 -7.76
C PRO A 56 -14.93 -11.19 -6.27
N ALA A 57 -14.49 -10.25 -5.43
CA ALA A 57 -14.46 -10.41 -3.97
C ALA A 57 -15.85 -10.67 -3.40
N TRP A 58 -16.88 -9.94 -3.84
CA TRP A 58 -18.28 -10.17 -3.44
C TRP A 58 -18.78 -11.58 -3.75
N ARG A 59 -18.31 -12.19 -4.85
CA ARG A 59 -18.72 -13.53 -5.27
C ARG A 59 -17.95 -14.63 -4.55
N ARG A 60 -16.70 -14.36 -4.14
CA ARG A 60 -15.78 -15.35 -3.56
C ARG A 60 -15.81 -15.36 -2.04
N LEU A 61 -15.88 -14.18 -1.40
CA LEU A 61 -15.89 -14.05 0.05
C LEU A 61 -17.29 -14.33 0.61
N PRO A 62 -17.41 -14.94 1.80
CA PRO A 62 -18.68 -15.00 2.48
C PRO A 62 -19.17 -13.57 2.78
N ARG A 63 -20.47 -13.33 2.52
CA ARG A 63 -21.11 -12.01 2.66
C ARG A 63 -20.78 -11.26 3.95
N PRO A 64 -20.81 -11.86 5.16
CA PRO A 64 -20.50 -11.12 6.39
C PRO A 64 -19.05 -10.61 6.42
N TYR A 65 -18.08 -11.39 5.93
CA TYR A 65 -16.67 -10.96 5.91
C TYR A 65 -16.45 -9.83 4.91
N PHE A 66 -17.04 -9.93 3.71
CA PHE A 66 -16.97 -8.84 2.74
C PHE A 66 -17.54 -7.55 3.33
N LEU A 67 -18.74 -7.62 3.92
CA LEU A 67 -19.41 -6.45 4.49
C LEU A 67 -18.62 -5.85 5.64
N LEU A 68 -18.02 -6.68 6.51
CA LEU A 68 -17.16 -6.21 7.59
C LEU A 68 -15.94 -5.46 7.05
N ILE A 69 -15.20 -6.05 6.11
CA ILE A 69 -14.00 -5.43 5.52
C ILE A 69 -14.36 -4.12 4.82
N ALA A 70 -15.42 -4.13 4.00
CA ALA A 70 -15.88 -2.94 3.30
C ALA A 70 -16.35 -1.85 4.28
N ALA A 71 -17.09 -2.21 5.33
CA ALA A 71 -17.53 -1.28 6.36
C ALA A 71 -16.36 -0.70 7.15
N MET A 72 -15.35 -1.50 7.49
CA MET A 72 -14.13 -1.01 8.16
C MET A 72 -13.38 -0.02 7.29
N CYS A 73 -13.15 -0.34 6.01
CA CYS A 73 -12.47 0.57 5.08
C CYS A 73 -13.26 1.87 4.88
N LEU A 74 -14.59 1.76 4.71
CA LEU A 74 -15.47 2.91 4.51
C LEU A 74 -15.52 3.80 5.77
N PHE A 75 -15.71 3.20 6.94
CA PHE A 75 -15.70 3.92 8.21
C PHE A 75 -14.38 4.66 8.41
N TYR A 76 -13.25 3.97 8.22
CA TYR A 76 -11.93 4.52 8.43
C TYR A 76 -11.64 5.69 7.47
N TRP A 77 -11.96 5.52 6.18
CA TRP A 77 -11.81 6.59 5.19
C TRP A 77 -12.67 7.81 5.51
N LEU A 78 -13.94 7.62 5.87
CA LEU A 78 -14.83 8.73 6.22
C LEU A 78 -14.45 9.40 7.54
N PHE A 79 -14.00 8.63 8.53
CA PHE A 79 -13.56 9.12 9.83
C PHE A 79 -12.34 10.03 9.70
N TYR A 80 -11.32 9.61 8.94
CA TYR A 80 -10.17 10.47 8.69
C TYR A 80 -10.47 11.59 7.70
N GLY A 81 -11.46 11.41 6.82
CA GLY A 81 -11.96 12.46 5.93
C GLY A 81 -12.74 13.56 6.65
N SER A 82 -13.38 13.25 7.79
CA SER A 82 -14.06 14.25 8.63
C SER A 82 -13.13 14.90 9.66
N TRP A 83 -11.94 14.37 9.91
CA TRP A 83 -11.05 14.94 10.92
C TRP A 83 -10.52 16.31 10.50
N TYR A 84 -10.45 17.29 11.42
CA TYR A 84 -10.05 18.68 11.11
C TYR A 84 -8.70 18.79 10.36
N ALA A 85 -7.75 17.90 10.67
CA ALA A 85 -6.43 17.84 10.05
C ALA A 85 -6.30 16.67 9.07
N TRP A 86 -7.37 16.33 8.35
CA TRP A 86 -7.38 15.27 7.33
C TRP A 86 -6.27 15.45 6.27
N GLY A 87 -5.92 16.70 5.94
CA GLY A 87 -4.82 17.02 5.00
C GLY A 87 -3.44 16.71 5.57
N GLY A 88 -3.36 16.49 6.88
CA GLY A 88 -2.13 16.26 7.64
C GLY A 88 -1.17 17.45 7.61
N THR A 89 -0.18 17.42 8.50
CA THR A 89 1.05 18.21 8.44
C THR A 89 2.07 17.61 7.47
N TRP A 90 3.23 18.22 7.26
CA TRP A 90 4.32 17.74 6.39
C TRP A 90 4.52 16.21 6.43
N GLY A 91 4.64 15.62 5.26
CA GLY A 91 4.87 14.18 5.12
C GLY A 91 4.47 13.65 3.75
N TRP A 92 4.96 12.47 3.41
CA TRP A 92 4.73 11.84 2.12
C TRP A 92 3.43 10.99 2.08
N GLY A 93 2.56 11.24 1.10
CA GLY A 93 1.41 10.38 0.79
C GLY A 93 0.23 10.39 1.79
N PRO A 94 -0.78 9.51 1.56
CA PRO A 94 -2.00 9.39 2.37
C PRO A 94 -1.77 8.60 3.67
N ARG A 95 -0.88 9.05 4.57
CA ARG A 95 -0.51 8.27 5.78
C ARG A 95 -1.70 7.79 6.64
N PHE A 96 -2.81 8.52 6.61
CA PHE A 96 -4.02 8.08 7.32
C PHE A 96 -4.58 6.80 6.72
N LEU A 97 -4.55 6.59 5.40
CA LEU A 97 -5.10 5.37 4.80
C LEU A 97 -4.15 4.16 4.87
N MET A 98 -2.89 4.34 5.31
CA MET A 98 -1.90 3.26 5.41
C MET A 98 -2.40 2.04 6.20
N PRO A 99 -3.05 2.18 7.38
CA PRO A 99 -3.49 1.02 8.16
C PRO A 99 -4.57 0.18 7.48
N ILE A 100 -5.34 0.75 6.55
CA ILE A 100 -6.35 0.02 5.79
C ILE A 100 -5.86 -0.49 4.43
N LEU A 101 -4.64 -0.14 4.00
CA LEU A 101 -4.08 -0.63 2.74
C LEU A 101 -4.06 -2.15 2.63
N PRO A 102 -3.67 -2.94 3.67
CA PRO A 102 -3.69 -4.40 3.55
C PRO A 102 -5.09 -4.95 3.26
N LEU A 103 -6.13 -4.32 3.81
CA LEU A 103 -7.52 -4.68 3.54
C LEU A 103 -7.95 -4.31 2.13
N LEU A 104 -7.53 -3.14 1.63
CA LEU A 104 -7.78 -2.70 0.25
C LEU A 104 -7.05 -3.59 -0.78
N MET A 105 -5.85 -4.05 -0.43
CA MET A 105 -5.03 -4.94 -1.25
C MET A 105 -5.70 -6.30 -1.49
N LEU A 106 -6.61 -6.74 -0.62
CA LEU A 106 -7.43 -7.92 -0.89
C LEU A 106 -8.23 -7.77 -2.19
N PHE A 107 -8.86 -6.61 -2.40
CA PHE A 107 -9.61 -6.33 -3.63
C PHE A 107 -8.67 -6.22 -4.83
N VAL A 108 -7.53 -5.54 -4.67
CA VAL A 108 -6.51 -5.45 -5.73
C VAL A 108 -6.03 -6.84 -6.15
N GLY A 109 -5.72 -7.73 -5.20
CA GLY A 109 -5.30 -9.11 -5.46
C GLY A 109 -6.34 -9.92 -6.22
N GLU A 110 -7.62 -9.79 -5.88
CA GLU A 110 -8.72 -10.44 -6.60
C GLU A 110 -8.81 -9.97 -8.07
N SER A 111 -8.58 -8.68 -8.32
CA SER A 111 -8.53 -8.15 -9.69
C SER A 111 -7.33 -8.67 -10.47
N LEU A 112 -6.16 -8.76 -9.82
CA LEU A 112 -4.92 -9.26 -10.41
C LEU A 112 -5.03 -10.73 -10.77
N GLY A 113 -5.56 -11.57 -9.87
CA GLY A 113 -5.79 -12.99 -10.14
C GLY A 113 -6.66 -13.19 -11.40
N TRP A 114 -7.74 -12.42 -11.54
CA TRP A 114 -8.60 -12.51 -12.73
C TRP A 114 -7.91 -12.08 -14.03
N ILE A 115 -7.07 -11.04 -13.98
CA ILE A 115 -6.33 -10.51 -15.13
C ILE A 115 -5.20 -11.47 -15.54
N LEU A 116 -4.46 -12.01 -14.58
CA LEU A 116 -3.28 -12.82 -14.80
C LEU A 116 -3.61 -14.28 -15.19
N GLU A 117 -4.60 -14.90 -14.54
CA GLU A 117 -4.85 -16.36 -14.63
C GLU A 117 -5.66 -16.83 -15.86
N GLY A 118 -6.32 -15.94 -16.61
CA GLY A 118 -7.12 -16.38 -17.74
C GLY A 118 -6.35 -16.59 -19.06
N PRO A 119 -6.98 -17.24 -20.06
CA PRO A 119 -6.32 -17.70 -21.27
C PRO A 119 -5.64 -16.56 -22.04
N SER A 120 -4.36 -16.77 -22.36
CA SER A 120 -3.40 -15.75 -22.81
C SER A 120 -3.65 -15.19 -24.22
N HIS A 121 -4.53 -15.79 -25.02
CA HIS A 121 -4.68 -15.45 -26.45
C HIS A 121 -5.62 -14.28 -26.74
N SER A 122 -6.27 -13.69 -25.74
CA SER A 122 -7.14 -12.52 -25.96
C SER A 122 -6.32 -11.21 -25.93
N MET A 123 -6.33 -10.46 -27.04
CA MET A 123 -5.65 -9.16 -27.19
C MET A 123 -6.02 -8.17 -26.07
N TRP A 124 -7.26 -8.20 -25.59
CA TRP A 124 -7.73 -7.38 -24.46
C TRP A 124 -6.97 -7.66 -23.16
N ARG A 125 -6.68 -8.95 -22.86
CA ARG A 125 -5.97 -9.33 -21.64
C ARG A 125 -4.50 -8.89 -21.67
N TRP A 126 -3.88 -8.87 -22.85
CA TRP A 126 -2.55 -8.28 -23.01
C TRP A 126 -2.55 -6.79 -22.71
N GLY A 127 -3.53 -6.05 -23.24
CA GLY A 127 -3.73 -4.64 -22.89
C GLY A 127 -3.91 -4.43 -21.39
N ALA A 128 -4.74 -5.25 -20.73
CA ALA A 128 -4.94 -5.20 -19.29
C ALA A 128 -3.64 -5.48 -18.49
N ARG A 129 -2.85 -6.48 -18.89
CA ARG A 129 -1.56 -6.80 -18.25
C ARG A 129 -0.55 -5.66 -18.40
N LEU A 130 -0.46 -5.05 -19.60
CA LEU A 130 0.38 -3.88 -19.83
C LEU A 130 -0.08 -2.69 -19.00
N GLY A 131 -1.40 -2.45 -18.91
CA GLY A 131 -1.97 -1.41 -18.05
C GLY A 131 -1.64 -1.62 -16.57
N VAL A 132 -1.78 -2.84 -16.06
CA VAL A 132 -1.35 -3.19 -14.69
C VAL A 132 0.14 -2.96 -14.51
N GLY A 133 0.98 -3.43 -15.43
CA GLY A 133 2.43 -3.22 -15.38
C GLY A 133 2.79 -1.73 -15.33
N LEU A 134 2.11 -0.91 -16.13
CA LEU A 134 2.29 0.54 -16.12
C LEU A 134 1.90 1.16 -14.77
N LEU A 135 0.75 0.77 -14.18
CA LEU A 135 0.32 1.26 -12.87
C LEU A 135 1.29 0.87 -11.76
N VAL A 136 1.88 -0.31 -11.83
CA VAL A 136 2.92 -0.77 -10.90
C VAL A 136 4.16 0.08 -11.03
N VAL A 137 4.69 0.25 -12.24
CA VAL A 137 5.88 1.06 -12.49
C VAL A 137 5.65 2.50 -12.03
N LEU A 138 4.48 3.07 -12.32
CA LEU A 138 4.12 4.42 -11.88
C LEU A 138 4.07 4.53 -10.36
N SER A 139 3.46 3.54 -9.68
CA SER A 139 3.38 3.52 -8.22
C SER A 139 4.76 3.38 -7.58
N LEU A 140 5.60 2.49 -8.11
CA LEU A 140 6.99 2.32 -7.65
C LEU A 140 7.82 3.57 -7.89
N PHE A 141 7.65 4.22 -9.05
CA PHE A 141 8.35 5.46 -9.37
C PHE A 141 7.98 6.58 -8.39
N VAL A 142 6.69 6.77 -8.10
CA VAL A 142 6.27 7.77 -7.12
C VAL A 142 6.86 7.46 -5.74
N ASN A 143 6.75 6.22 -5.25
CA ASN A 143 7.32 5.85 -3.95
C ASN A 143 8.85 5.97 -3.90
N PHE A 144 9.53 5.68 -5.01
CA PHE A 144 10.97 5.87 -5.13
C PHE A 144 11.36 7.35 -4.92
N LEU A 145 10.62 8.30 -5.50
CA LEU A 145 10.85 9.73 -5.26
C LEU A 145 10.64 10.12 -3.80
N GLY A 146 9.67 9.49 -3.13
CA GLY A 146 9.43 9.70 -1.71
C GLY A 146 10.57 9.25 -0.80
N VAL A 147 11.30 8.20 -1.19
CA VAL A 147 12.45 7.65 -0.43
C VAL A 147 13.76 8.30 -0.84
N SER A 148 13.86 8.84 -2.05
CA SER A 148 15.14 9.34 -2.59
C SER A 148 15.56 10.69 -2.02
N VAL A 149 14.63 11.43 -1.44
CA VAL A 149 14.81 12.82 -1.01
C VAL A 149 14.17 13.00 0.37
N ASP A 150 14.81 13.79 1.23
CA ASP A 150 14.20 14.18 2.51
C ASP A 150 12.90 14.94 2.21
N PHE A 151 11.78 14.36 2.64
CA PHE A 151 10.48 14.97 2.44
C PHE A 151 10.40 16.36 3.09
N ASN A 152 11.14 16.61 4.17
CA ASN A 152 11.16 17.92 4.84
C ASN A 152 11.72 19.00 3.93
N GLU A 153 12.72 18.72 3.11
CA GLU A 153 13.34 19.69 2.19
C GLU A 153 12.29 20.28 1.23
N HIS A 154 11.42 19.43 0.69
CA HIS A 154 10.32 19.87 -0.17
C HIS A 154 9.35 20.81 0.56
N PHE A 155 8.94 20.44 1.79
CA PHE A 155 8.00 21.24 2.55
C PHE A 155 8.60 22.54 3.11
N LEU A 156 9.91 22.53 3.41
CA LEU A 156 10.66 23.73 3.79
C LEU A 156 10.69 24.75 2.65
N ARG A 157 10.89 24.30 1.41
CA ARG A 157 10.83 25.17 0.21
C ARG A 157 9.45 25.76 -0.04
N LEU A 158 8.38 25.06 0.33
CA LEU A 158 7.00 25.54 0.21
C LEU A 158 6.60 26.53 1.31
N GLY A 159 7.28 26.49 2.46
CA GLY A 159 7.09 27.41 3.60
C GLY A 159 5.78 27.26 4.38
N ARG A 160 4.70 26.69 3.80
CA ARG A 160 3.41 26.44 4.46
C ARG A 160 2.79 25.11 4.06
N ASN A 161 2.09 24.48 5.00
CA ASN A 161 1.48 23.16 4.85
C ASN A 161 0.18 23.15 4.02
N ASP A 162 -0.59 24.23 3.98
CA ASP A 162 -1.90 24.22 3.31
C ASP A 162 -1.79 24.31 1.78
N ASN A 163 -0.62 24.76 1.30
CA ASN A 163 -0.40 25.12 -0.09
C ASN A 163 -0.19 23.93 -1.03
N PHE A 164 -0.05 22.69 -0.55
CA PHE A 164 0.26 21.53 -1.41
C PHE A 164 -0.88 20.52 -1.55
N VAL A 165 -1.87 20.53 -0.64
CA VAL A 165 -2.89 19.46 -0.60
C VAL A 165 -3.66 19.39 -1.91
N PHE A 166 -4.25 20.51 -2.38
CA PHE A 166 -5.00 20.59 -3.64
C PHE A 166 -4.27 21.34 -4.76
N ASN A 167 -2.99 21.65 -4.57
CA ASN A 167 -2.24 22.46 -5.51
C ASN A 167 -1.30 21.60 -6.36
N TRP A 168 -1.61 21.51 -7.65
CA TRP A 168 -0.77 20.80 -8.61
C TRP A 168 0.58 21.47 -8.85
N ALA A 169 0.71 22.78 -8.62
CA ALA A 169 2.01 23.46 -8.72
C ALA A 169 2.95 23.06 -7.58
N ALA A 170 2.40 22.66 -6.43
CA ALA A 170 3.13 22.16 -5.28
C ALA A 170 3.05 20.63 -5.19
N PHE A 171 2.91 19.94 -6.33
CA PHE A 171 2.78 18.50 -6.40
C PHE A 171 4.04 17.81 -5.85
N PRO A 172 3.98 17.08 -4.71
CA PRO A 172 5.20 16.65 -4.02
C PRO A 172 6.12 15.73 -4.83
N PRO A 173 5.63 14.76 -5.64
CA PRO A 173 6.48 14.00 -6.55
C PRO A 173 7.25 14.86 -7.55
N LEU A 174 6.65 15.94 -8.07
CA LEU A 174 7.36 16.86 -8.96
C LEU A 174 8.43 17.65 -8.19
N GLY A 175 8.11 18.12 -6.99
CA GLY A 175 9.07 18.82 -6.14
C GLY A 175 10.26 17.94 -5.74
N HIS A 176 10.00 16.68 -5.36
CA HIS A 176 11.06 15.70 -5.06
C HIS A 176 11.91 15.40 -6.29
N TRP A 177 11.31 15.31 -7.48
CA TRP A 177 12.07 15.15 -8.72
C TRP A 177 13.01 16.33 -8.98
N GLN A 178 12.56 17.56 -8.74
CA GLN A 178 13.40 18.77 -8.87
C GLN A 178 14.55 18.76 -7.85
N ILE A 179 14.26 18.43 -6.58
CA ILE A 179 15.29 18.34 -5.54
C ILE A 179 16.31 17.24 -5.85
N LEU A 180 15.86 16.11 -6.41
CA LEU A 180 16.74 15.06 -6.87
C LEU A 180 17.65 15.52 -8.02
N GLN A 181 17.13 16.35 -8.93
CA GLN A 181 17.93 16.99 -9.99
C GLN A 181 18.96 17.99 -9.44
N ASP A 182 18.65 18.65 -8.33
CA ASP A 182 19.60 19.51 -7.59
C ASP A 182 20.72 18.70 -6.90
N GLY A 183 20.66 17.37 -6.93
CA GLY A 183 21.66 16.47 -6.35
C GLY A 183 21.49 16.22 -4.85
N LEU A 184 20.38 16.67 -4.26
CA LEU A 184 20.04 16.44 -2.87
C LEU A 184 19.35 15.08 -2.73
N VAL A 185 20.16 14.07 -2.41
CA VAL A 185 19.71 12.69 -2.19
C VAL A 185 19.77 12.39 -0.69
N ASP A 186 18.68 11.86 -0.14
CA ASP A 186 18.60 11.39 1.26
C ASP A 186 18.58 9.86 1.31
N ILE A 187 19.59 9.25 0.68
CA ILE A 187 19.76 7.79 0.66
C ILE A 187 21.05 7.49 1.39
N ILE A 188 20.97 6.71 2.47
CA ILE A 188 22.10 6.49 3.40
C ILE A 188 23.39 5.96 2.74
N TRP A 189 23.27 5.21 1.64
CA TRP A 189 24.41 4.67 0.88
C TRP A 189 24.82 5.53 -0.32
N LEU A 190 24.22 6.69 -0.51
CA LEU A 190 24.49 7.64 -1.60
C LEU A 190 24.84 8.99 -0.98
N ARG A 191 26.11 9.37 -1.06
CA ARG A 191 26.59 10.64 -0.52
C ARG A 191 26.91 11.63 -1.65
N PRO A 192 26.62 12.93 -1.46
CA PRO A 192 27.09 13.95 -2.36
C PRO A 192 28.62 14.07 -2.25
N GLY A 193 29.33 13.67 -3.31
CA GLY A 193 30.76 13.94 -3.48
C GLY A 193 30.99 15.20 -4.31
N GLU A 194 32.22 15.74 -4.31
CA GLU A 194 32.56 17.05 -4.89
C GLU A 194 32.09 17.28 -6.34
N ASN A 195 31.94 16.22 -7.15
CA ASN A 195 31.42 16.31 -8.53
C ASN A 195 30.51 15.14 -8.95
N ARG A 196 30.30 14.12 -8.10
CA ARG A 196 29.49 12.93 -8.40
C ARG A 196 28.89 12.37 -7.12
N LEU A 197 27.73 11.72 -7.23
CA LEU A 197 27.19 10.89 -6.18
C LEU A 197 28.12 9.69 -5.95
N THR A 198 28.63 9.54 -4.74
CA THR A 198 29.48 8.41 -4.34
C THR A 198 28.66 7.37 -3.60
N ILE A 199 28.83 6.10 -3.97
CA ILE A 199 28.13 4.98 -3.32
C ILE A 199 28.99 4.43 -2.18
N GLU A 200 28.44 4.43 -0.97
CA GLU A 200 29.03 3.82 0.22
C GLU A 200 28.73 2.31 0.25
N TRP A 201 29.57 1.54 -0.45
CA TRP A 201 29.41 0.08 -0.58
C TRP A 201 29.40 -0.66 0.76
N SER A 202 30.08 -0.12 1.77
CA SER A 202 30.12 -0.67 3.14
C SER A 202 28.74 -0.74 3.79
N ILE A 203 27.82 0.16 3.42
CA ILE A 203 26.45 0.22 3.91
C ILE A 203 25.50 -0.56 2.97
N LEU A 204 25.70 -0.43 1.65
CA LEU A 204 24.82 -1.05 0.66
C LEU A 204 24.95 -2.58 0.62
N VAL A 205 26.17 -3.11 0.69
CA VAL A 205 26.41 -4.56 0.53
C VAL A 205 25.71 -5.38 1.63
N PRO A 206 25.81 -5.05 2.93
CA PRO A 206 25.06 -5.76 3.97
C PRO A 206 23.55 -5.73 3.75
N ALA A 207 23.00 -4.58 3.34
CA ALA A 207 21.57 -4.44 3.05
C ALA A 207 21.14 -5.34 1.88
N LEU A 208 21.92 -5.38 0.79
CA LEU A 208 21.65 -6.26 -0.36
C LEU A 208 21.76 -7.74 0.01
N VAL A 209 22.76 -8.12 0.80
CA VAL A 209 22.93 -9.51 1.27
C VAL A 209 21.72 -9.94 2.10
N LEU A 210 21.27 -9.11 3.04
CA LEU A 210 20.07 -9.39 3.83
C LEU A 210 18.82 -9.53 2.96
N LEU A 211 18.67 -8.68 1.95
CA LEU A 211 17.54 -8.72 1.01
C LEU A 211 17.57 -10.01 0.16
N ILE A 212 18.75 -10.42 -0.33
CA ILE A 212 18.93 -11.67 -1.07
C ILE A 212 18.62 -12.89 -0.19
N ILE A 213 19.12 -12.91 1.06
CA ILE A 213 18.85 -14.00 2.01
C ILE A 213 17.36 -14.10 2.31
N ALA A 214 16.68 -12.98 2.56
CA ALA A 214 15.25 -12.94 2.79
C ALA A 214 14.47 -13.45 1.55
N GLY A 215 14.84 -12.98 0.35
CA GLY A 215 14.25 -13.43 -0.91
C GLY A 215 14.42 -14.93 -1.15
N LEU A 216 15.62 -15.46 -0.93
CA LEU A 216 15.89 -16.90 -1.04
C LEU A 216 15.12 -17.70 0.00
N GLY A 217 15.06 -17.24 1.25
CA GLY A 217 14.30 -17.89 2.31
C GLY A 217 12.81 -17.99 1.97
N LEU A 218 12.24 -16.92 1.41
CA LEU A 218 10.86 -16.91 0.93
C LEU A 218 10.65 -17.87 -0.24
N LEU A 219 11.55 -17.88 -1.24
CA LEU A 219 11.46 -18.81 -2.37
C LEU A 219 11.50 -20.27 -1.91
N VAL A 220 12.40 -20.60 -0.98
CA VAL A 220 12.50 -21.95 -0.38
C VAL A 220 11.22 -22.29 0.38
N ALA A 221 10.68 -21.37 1.17
CA ALA A 221 9.42 -21.57 1.89
C ALA A 221 8.23 -21.79 0.93
N SER A 222 8.12 -20.98 -0.13
CA SER A 222 7.10 -21.13 -1.16
C SER A 222 7.22 -22.48 -1.87
N PHE A 223 8.44 -22.91 -2.21
CA PHE A 223 8.68 -24.20 -2.83
C PHE A 223 8.34 -25.37 -1.89
N ALA A 224 8.70 -25.28 -0.61
CA ALA A 224 8.38 -26.30 0.39
C ALA A 224 6.87 -26.45 0.61
N LEU A 225 6.13 -25.34 0.64
CA LEU A 225 4.67 -25.34 0.71
C LEU A 225 4.05 -25.99 -0.53
N TRP A 226 4.56 -25.64 -1.72
CA TRP A 226 4.12 -26.24 -2.98
C TRP A 226 4.37 -27.76 -3.02
N ALA A 227 5.56 -28.22 -2.65
CA ALA A 227 5.92 -29.64 -2.64
C ALA A 227 5.14 -30.47 -1.61
N LYS A 228 4.74 -29.86 -0.49
CA LYS A 228 3.88 -30.51 0.52
C LYS A 228 2.46 -30.70 0.00
N ASP A 229 1.94 -29.71 -0.75
CA ASP A 229 0.59 -29.74 -1.33
C ASP A 229 0.51 -30.67 -2.56
N SER A 230 1.57 -30.82 -3.35
CA SER A 230 1.61 -31.79 -4.44
C SER A 230 1.53 -33.23 -3.93
N LYS A 231 2.28 -33.56 -2.86
CA LYS A 231 2.24 -34.88 -2.23
C LYS A 231 0.88 -35.20 -1.60
N SER A 232 0.20 -34.23 -1.00
CA SER A 232 -1.14 -34.44 -0.43
C SER A 232 -2.18 -34.72 -1.52
N ARG A 233 -2.11 -34.02 -2.66
CA ARG A 233 -2.95 -34.27 -3.85
C ARG A 233 -2.77 -35.67 -4.43
N ASP A 234 -1.52 -36.13 -4.55
CA ASP A 234 -1.22 -37.47 -5.09
C ASP A 234 -1.70 -38.59 -4.15
N SER A 235 -1.55 -38.40 -2.83
CA SER A 235 -2.04 -39.36 -1.83
C SER A 235 -3.57 -39.48 -1.81
N HIS A 236 -4.31 -38.36 -1.95
CA HIS A 236 -5.77 -38.36 -2.02
C HIS A 236 -6.33 -38.87 -3.36
N ALA A 237 -5.58 -38.75 -4.46
CA ALA A 237 -5.97 -39.35 -5.74
C ALA A 237 -5.98 -40.89 -5.72
N SER A 238 -5.21 -41.51 -4.82
CA SER A 238 -5.10 -42.98 -4.68
C SER A 238 -6.14 -43.65 -3.78
N THR A 239 -7.02 -42.91 -3.08
CA THR A 239 -8.03 -43.47 -2.16
C THR A 239 -9.43 -42.92 -2.44
N HIS A 240 -10.37 -43.81 -2.73
CA HIS A 240 -11.74 -43.58 -3.26
C HIS A 240 -12.70 -42.59 -2.56
N ALA A 241 -13.62 -42.08 -3.41
CA ALA A 241 -15.03 -41.70 -3.20
C ALA A 241 -15.39 -40.31 -2.60
N PRO A 242 -16.43 -39.62 -3.14
CA PRO A 242 -16.81 -38.27 -2.74
C PRO A 242 -17.60 -38.30 -1.42
N ARG A 243 -17.11 -37.57 -0.40
CA ARG A 243 -17.88 -37.27 0.81
C ARG A 243 -18.22 -35.78 0.88
N PRO A 244 -19.39 -35.41 1.41
CA PRO A 244 -19.92 -34.06 1.34
C PRO A 244 -19.16 -33.15 2.31
N THR A 245 -18.43 -32.18 1.77
CA THR A 245 -17.58 -31.28 2.55
C THR A 245 -18.40 -30.22 3.28
N SER A 246 -18.27 -30.24 4.60
CA SER A 246 -18.64 -29.21 5.56
C SER A 246 -17.92 -27.87 5.29
N TYR A 247 -18.64 -26.77 5.56
CA TYR A 247 -18.25 -25.38 5.25
C TYR A 247 -16.89 -24.93 5.82
N ALA A 248 -16.37 -25.58 6.87
CA ALA A 248 -15.09 -25.23 7.50
C ALA A 248 -13.86 -25.54 6.63
N LEU A 249 -13.93 -26.58 5.79
CA LEU A 249 -12.83 -26.98 4.89
C LEU A 249 -12.66 -26.04 3.69
N ARG A 250 -13.74 -25.32 3.32
CA ARG A 250 -13.67 -24.32 2.25
C ARG A 250 -12.81 -23.12 2.64
N ILE A 251 -12.90 -22.65 3.89
CA ILE A 251 -12.18 -21.46 4.36
C ILE A 251 -10.66 -21.68 4.31
N THR A 252 -10.18 -22.86 4.74
CA THR A 252 -8.77 -23.23 4.66
C THR A 252 -8.28 -23.31 3.20
N HIS A 253 -9.14 -23.81 2.30
CA HIS A 253 -8.82 -23.84 0.88
C HIS A 253 -8.77 -22.44 0.24
N TYR A 254 -9.56 -21.47 0.72
CA TYR A 254 -9.56 -20.10 0.22
C TYR A 254 -8.32 -19.30 0.63
N THR A 255 -7.84 -19.46 1.86
CA THR A 255 -6.58 -18.82 2.29
C THR A 255 -5.38 -19.41 1.55
N LEU A 256 -5.42 -20.72 1.30
CA LEU A 256 -4.41 -21.40 0.49
C LEU A 256 -4.42 -20.91 -0.96
N HIS A 257 -5.58 -20.71 -1.59
CA HIS A 257 -5.62 -20.29 -3.01
C HIS A 257 -5.09 -18.86 -3.27
N PHE A 258 -5.24 -17.96 -2.31
CA PHE A 258 -4.68 -16.60 -2.38
C PHE A 258 -3.15 -16.58 -2.17
N ILE A 259 -2.63 -17.56 -1.41
CA ILE A 259 -1.20 -17.83 -1.17
C ILE A 259 -0.59 -18.74 -2.29
N GLN A 260 -1.41 -19.49 -3.03
CA GLN A 260 -0.97 -20.50 -3.99
C GLN A 260 -0.36 -19.94 -5.29
N ASN A 261 -0.47 -18.65 -5.54
CA ASN A 261 0.09 -18.02 -6.74
C ASN A 261 1.37 -17.24 -6.36
N PRO A 262 2.58 -17.74 -6.70
CA PRO A 262 3.83 -17.12 -6.28
C PRO A 262 3.99 -15.69 -6.81
N LEU A 263 3.34 -15.36 -7.93
CA LEU A 263 3.29 -14.01 -8.48
C LEU A 263 2.50 -13.03 -7.58
N THR A 264 1.44 -13.50 -6.92
CA THR A 264 0.60 -12.68 -6.02
C THR A 264 1.30 -12.39 -4.70
N ILE A 265 2.09 -13.34 -4.19
CA ILE A 265 2.95 -13.15 -3.01
C ILE A 265 4.08 -12.16 -3.32
N ILE A 266 4.78 -12.32 -4.45
CA ILE A 266 5.83 -11.40 -4.88
C ILE A 266 5.26 -9.98 -5.05
N PHE A 267 4.04 -9.84 -5.57
CA PHE A 267 3.35 -8.55 -5.69
C PHE A 267 2.92 -7.94 -4.36
N ALA A 268 2.43 -8.76 -3.42
CA ALA A 268 2.05 -8.29 -2.09
C ALA A 268 3.27 -7.81 -1.28
N ILE A 269 4.44 -8.42 -1.50
CA ILE A 269 5.70 -8.07 -0.84
C ILE A 269 6.34 -6.82 -1.45
N ALA A 270 6.21 -6.58 -2.76
CA ALA A 270 6.75 -5.38 -3.41
C ALA A 270 6.04 -4.07 -2.98
N PHE A 271 4.91 -4.16 -2.28
CA PHE A 271 4.04 -3.04 -1.90
C PHE A 271 3.71 -2.98 -0.40
N ALA A 272 4.36 -3.80 0.44
CA ALA A 272 4.30 -3.73 1.89
C ALA A 272 5.61 -3.12 2.43
#